data_AF-A0A7S0GED9-F1
#
_entry.id   AF-A0A7S0GED9-F1
#
_cell.length_a   1.000
_cell.length_b   1.000
_cell.length_c   1.000
_cell.angle_alpha   90.00
_cell.angle_beta   90.00
_cell.angle_gamma   90.00
#
_symmetry.space_group_name_H-M   'P 1'
#
loop_
_entity.id
_entity.type
_entity.pdbx_description
1 polymer ?
#
loop_
_entity_poly.entity_id
_entity_poly.type
_entity_poly.pdbx_seq_one_letter_code
_entity_poly.pdbx_strand_id
1 'polypeptide(L)'
;LKHALESTFELQHRVSEVGFITTLSGQALITIMYNRPIGDEWIDAITSLMETQDVFKDVKFVGRSKGIKLVVGADTLVETLVIPGDESSSKSPPQTRHYKQTEGSFTQPNANVCQKMLGWAVNATRSSNSQHHDLCELYCGNGCFTIALAPNFRRVVATEMSKSSVA
;
A
#
# COMPACT_ATOMS: atom_id res chain seq x y z
N LEU A 1 2.43 -17.88 -10.29
CA LEU A 1 3.26 -16.81 -10.89
C LEU A 1 4.53 -17.33 -11.56
N LYS A 2 5.45 -18.02 -10.88
CA LYS A 2 6.72 -18.48 -11.49
C LYS A 2 6.52 -19.17 -12.85
N HIS A 3 5.66 -20.18 -12.91
CA HIS A 3 5.33 -20.87 -14.17
C HIS A 3 4.73 -19.97 -15.25
N ALA A 4 3.94 -18.96 -14.84
CA ALA A 4 3.39 -17.98 -15.77
C ALA A 4 4.48 -17.07 -16.35
N LEU A 5 5.48 -16.65 -15.56
CA LEU A 5 6.61 -15.87 -16.07
C LEU A 5 7.52 -16.70 -16.99
N GLU A 6 7.64 -18.00 -16.75
CA GLU A 6 8.40 -18.93 -17.59
C GLU A 6 7.73 -19.21 -18.96
N SER A 7 6.49 -18.75 -19.17
CA SER A 7 5.75 -18.97 -20.43
C SER A 7 6.29 -18.17 -21.61
N THR A 8 6.97 -17.05 -21.36
CA THR A 8 7.55 -16.20 -22.40
C THR A 8 8.97 -15.78 -22.03
N PHE A 9 9.84 -15.71 -23.03
CA PHE A 9 11.21 -15.23 -22.83
C PHE A 9 11.22 -13.80 -22.26
N GLU A 10 10.29 -12.96 -22.71
CA GLU A 10 10.17 -11.58 -22.25
C GLU A 10 9.85 -11.52 -20.74
N LEU A 11 8.96 -12.35 -20.21
CA LEU A 11 8.66 -12.31 -18.78
C LEU A 11 9.73 -13.00 -17.92
N GLN A 12 10.43 -14.00 -18.45
CA GLN A 12 11.41 -14.81 -17.71
C GLN A 12 12.83 -14.22 -17.69
N HIS A 13 13.27 -13.65 -18.81
CA HIS A 13 14.69 -13.37 -19.02
C HIS A 13 15.17 -12.24 -18.09
N ARG A 14 16.19 -12.54 -17.28
CA ARG A 14 16.87 -11.60 -16.38
C ARG A 14 15.97 -10.97 -15.30
N VAL A 15 14.91 -11.66 -14.85
CA VAL A 15 14.21 -11.29 -13.62
C VAL A 15 15.20 -11.33 -12.44
N SER A 16 15.30 -10.25 -11.69
CA SER A 16 16.16 -10.14 -10.51
C SER A 16 15.39 -10.33 -9.21
N GLU A 17 14.18 -9.79 -9.13
CA GLU A 17 13.34 -9.82 -7.93
C GLU A 17 11.87 -9.70 -8.32
N VAL A 18 11.00 -10.28 -7.48
CA VAL A 18 9.55 -10.09 -7.56
C VAL A 18 9.03 -9.65 -6.21
N GLY A 19 8.43 -8.46 -6.16
CA GLY A 19 7.77 -7.89 -4.98
C GLY A 19 6.26 -8.06 -5.05
N PHE A 20 5.63 -8.20 -3.89
CA PHE A 20 4.18 -8.35 -3.76
C PHE A 20 3.66 -7.36 -2.73
N ILE A 21 2.62 -6.63 -3.09
CA ILE A 21 1.79 -5.86 -2.17
C ILE A 21 0.38 -6.42 -2.28
N THR A 22 -0.20 -6.78 -1.14
CA THR A 22 -1.58 -7.28 -1.06
C THR A 22 -2.35 -6.53 0.02
N THR A 23 -3.67 -6.50 -0.11
CA THR A 23 -4.57 -5.87 0.86
C THR A 23 -5.45 -6.89 1.55
N LEU A 24 -6.07 -6.52 2.68
CA LEU A 24 -7.08 -7.36 3.33
C LEU A 24 -8.30 -7.63 2.44
N SER A 25 -8.56 -6.73 1.48
CA SER A 25 -9.65 -6.87 0.50
C SER A 25 -9.34 -7.85 -0.64
N GLY A 26 -8.15 -8.44 -0.66
CA GLY A 26 -7.72 -9.39 -1.69
C GLY A 26 -7.12 -8.76 -2.95
N GLN A 27 -7.01 -7.43 -3.04
CA GLN A 27 -6.27 -6.79 -4.13
C GLN A 27 -4.79 -7.15 -4.07
N ALA A 28 -4.16 -7.28 -5.24
CA ALA A 28 -2.73 -7.57 -5.37
C ALA A 28 -2.05 -6.68 -6.43
N LEU A 29 -0.80 -6.31 -6.13
CA LEU A 29 0.10 -5.58 -7.00
C LEU A 29 1.43 -6.32 -7.00
N ILE A 30 1.85 -6.76 -8.19
CA ILE A 30 3.09 -7.49 -8.40
C ILE A 30 4.09 -6.58 -9.09
N THR A 31 5.26 -6.40 -8.47
CA THR A 31 6.37 -5.66 -9.08
C THR A 31 7.43 -6.64 -9.53
N ILE A 32 7.80 -6.63 -10.81
CA ILE A 32 8.84 -7.50 -11.37
C ILE A 32 10.03 -6.64 -11.75
N MET A 33 11.18 -6.92 -11.16
CA MET A 33 12.43 -6.20 -11.42
C MET A 33 13.30 -7.00 -12.39
N TYR A 34 13.91 -6.30 -13.34
CA TYR A 34 14.72 -6.87 -14.40
C TYR A 34 16.13 -6.27 -14.44
N ASN A 35 17.12 -7.14 -14.62
CA ASN A 35 18.51 -6.79 -14.93
C ASN A 35 18.76 -6.67 -16.44
N ARG A 36 17.78 -6.09 -17.16
CA ARG A 36 17.82 -5.74 -18.59
C ARG A 36 16.79 -4.63 -18.85
N PRO A 37 16.91 -3.86 -19.93
CA PRO A 37 15.84 -3.00 -20.39
C PRO A 37 14.57 -3.81 -20.69
N ILE A 38 13.41 -3.22 -20.39
CA ILE A 38 12.07 -3.70 -20.74
C ILE A 38 11.35 -2.59 -21.52
N GLY A 39 10.39 -2.97 -22.35
CA GLY A 39 9.64 -2.05 -23.20
C GLY A 39 8.23 -2.55 -23.50
N ASP A 40 7.66 -2.13 -24.63
CA ASP A 40 6.28 -2.44 -24.99
C ASP A 40 6.00 -3.94 -25.08
N GLU A 41 6.96 -4.75 -25.54
CA GLU A 41 6.84 -6.22 -25.58
C GLU A 41 6.54 -6.82 -24.18
N TRP A 42 7.04 -6.20 -23.11
CA TRP A 42 6.76 -6.63 -21.75
C TRP A 42 5.30 -6.32 -21.35
N ILE A 43 4.79 -5.16 -21.76
CA ILE A 43 3.39 -4.78 -21.52
C ILE A 43 2.46 -5.74 -22.25
N ASP A 44 2.77 -6.06 -23.51
CA ASP A 44 1.99 -7.00 -24.31
C ASP A 44 1.99 -8.40 -23.67
N ALA A 45 3.14 -8.88 -23.19
CA ALA A 45 3.26 -10.17 -22.54
C ALA A 45 2.48 -10.25 -21.21
N ILE A 46 2.53 -9.20 -20.38
CA ILE A 46 1.72 -9.13 -19.15
C ILE A 46 0.23 -9.03 -19.47
N THR A 47 -0.16 -8.24 -20.46
CA THR A 47 -1.56 -8.08 -20.85
C THR A 47 -2.13 -9.42 -21.33
N SER A 48 -1.40 -10.13 -22.20
CA SER A 48 -1.75 -11.47 -22.64
C SER A 48 -1.83 -12.46 -21.48
N LEU A 49 -0.92 -12.38 -20.50
CA LEU A 49 -0.97 -13.22 -19.30
C LEU A 49 -2.26 -12.97 -18.48
N MET A 50 -2.65 -11.70 -18.31
CA MET A 50 -3.87 -11.33 -17.59
C MET A 50 -5.15 -11.76 -18.31
N GLU A 51 -5.14 -11.75 -19.65
CA GLU A 51 -6.27 -12.20 -20.47
C GLU A 51 -6.41 -13.72 -20.51
N THR A 52 -5.29 -14.45 -20.48
CA THR A 52 -5.28 -15.92 -20.63
C THR A 52 -5.39 -16.67 -19.31
N GLN A 53 -5.12 -16.03 -18.18
CA GLN A 53 -5.14 -16.67 -16.86
C GLN A 53 -5.99 -15.86 -15.88
N ASP A 54 -7.19 -16.37 -15.59
CA ASP A 54 -8.17 -15.72 -14.71
C ASP A 54 -7.62 -15.31 -13.33
N VAL A 55 -6.64 -16.05 -12.79
CA VAL A 55 -5.99 -15.75 -11.51
C VAL A 55 -5.29 -14.38 -11.48
N PHE A 56 -4.94 -13.81 -12.65
CA PHE A 56 -4.27 -12.53 -12.77
C PHE A 56 -5.20 -11.39 -13.25
N LYS A 57 -6.48 -11.68 -13.52
CA LYS A 57 -7.42 -10.71 -14.11
C LYS A 57 -7.54 -9.41 -13.32
N ASP A 58 -7.56 -9.51 -11.99
CA ASP A 58 -7.68 -8.37 -11.07
C ASP A 58 -6.34 -7.97 -10.42
N VAL A 59 -5.23 -8.54 -10.89
CA VAL A 59 -3.89 -8.25 -10.39
C VAL A 59 -3.27 -7.10 -11.17
N LYS A 60 -2.64 -6.18 -10.46
CA LYS A 60 -1.89 -5.07 -11.07
C LYS A 60 -0.43 -5.44 -11.21
N PHE A 61 0.22 -4.95 -12.26
CA PHE A 61 1.63 -5.22 -12.52
C PHE A 61 2.44 -3.96 -12.72
N VAL A 62 3.65 -3.96 -12.16
CA VAL A 62 4.67 -2.95 -12.41
C VAL A 62 5.95 -3.65 -12.85
N GLY A 63 6.45 -3.29 -14.02
CA GLY A 63 7.75 -3.72 -14.52
C GLY A 63 8.78 -2.66 -14.20
N ARG A 64 9.91 -3.05 -13.61
CA ARG A 64 11.03 -2.15 -13.35
C ARG A 64 12.31 -2.66 -13.98
N SER A 65 13.05 -1.73 -14.58
CA SER A 65 14.47 -1.90 -14.88
C SER A 65 15.20 -0.59 -14.64
N LYS A 66 16.50 -0.52 -14.92
CA LYS A 66 17.29 0.69 -14.68
C LYS A 66 16.71 1.90 -15.44
N GLY A 67 16.08 2.82 -14.70
CA GLY A 67 15.49 4.04 -15.24
C GLY A 67 14.13 3.86 -15.93
N ILE A 68 13.55 2.66 -15.91
CA ILE A 68 12.28 2.35 -16.58
C ILE A 68 11.27 1.82 -15.54
N LYS A 69 10.06 2.37 -15.59
CA LYS A 69 8.87 1.88 -14.88
C LYS A 69 7.73 1.73 -15.89
N LEU A 70 7.26 0.51 -16.09
CA LEU A 70 6.08 0.20 -16.91
C LEU A 70 4.95 -0.24 -15.98
N VAL A 71 3.72 0.23 -16.23
CA VAL A 71 2.56 -0.03 -15.38
C VAL A 71 1.45 -0.65 -16.22
N VAL A 72 0.92 -1.79 -15.78
CA VAL A 72 -0.27 -2.42 -16.34
C VAL A 72 -1.35 -2.47 -15.24
N GLY A 73 -2.47 -1.81 -15.48
CA GLY A 73 -3.51 -1.57 -14.47
C GLY A 73 -3.24 -0.29 -13.67
N ALA A 74 -2.59 -0.40 -12.51
CA ALA A 74 -2.15 0.75 -11.71
C ALA A 74 -0.98 0.37 -10.79
N ASP A 75 -0.23 1.36 -10.32
CA ASP A 75 0.89 1.17 -9.38
C ASP A 75 0.51 1.42 -7.92
N THR A 76 -0.79 1.46 -7.63
CA THR A 76 -1.33 1.71 -6.29
C THR A 76 -2.44 0.72 -5.95
N LEU A 77 -2.57 0.37 -4.68
CA LEU A 77 -3.70 -0.35 -4.09
C LEU A 77 -4.42 0.52 -3.06
N VAL A 78 -5.64 0.13 -2.67
CA VAL A 78 -6.37 0.77 -1.57
C VAL A 78 -6.58 -0.25 -0.47
N GLU A 79 -5.85 -0.09 0.64
CA GLU A 79 -6.03 -0.90 1.83
C GLU A 79 -7.18 -0.35 2.68
N THR A 80 -8.00 -1.25 3.22
CA THR A 80 -9.11 -0.88 4.11
C THR A 80 -8.85 -1.47 5.49
N LEU A 81 -8.58 -0.59 6.46
CA LEU A 81 -8.29 -1.00 7.84
C LEU A 81 -9.46 -0.61 8.74
N VAL A 82 -9.90 -1.57 9.56
CA VAL A 82 -10.88 -1.34 10.64
C VAL A 82 -10.11 -1.09 11.93
N ILE A 83 -9.97 0.18 12.31
CA ILE A 83 -9.30 0.59 13.53
C ILE A 83 -10.21 0.27 14.71
N PRO A 84 -9.83 -0.62 15.63
CA PRO A 84 -10.67 -0.99 16.75
C PRO A 84 -10.86 0.20 17.69
N GLY A 85 -12.06 0.26 18.25
CA GLY A 85 -12.45 1.23 19.25
C GLY A 85 -11.92 0.91 20.64
N ASP A 86 -12.47 1.58 21.64
CA ASP A 86 -12.35 1.16 23.04
C ASP A 86 -13.62 0.42 23.43
N GLU A 87 -13.56 -0.91 23.53
CA GLU A 87 -14.69 -1.78 23.88
C GLU A 87 -15.31 -1.42 25.25
N SER A 88 -14.55 -0.77 26.14
CA SER A 88 -15.04 -0.34 27.46
C SER A 88 -15.77 1.01 27.43
N SER A 89 -15.78 1.70 26.28
CA SER A 89 -16.27 3.07 26.16
C SER A 89 -17.08 3.28 24.88
N SER A 90 -18.38 3.56 25.02
CA SER A 90 -19.26 3.91 23.89
C SER A 90 -18.86 5.19 23.14
N LYS A 91 -17.89 5.96 23.66
CA LYS A 91 -17.37 7.18 23.03
C LYS A 91 -16.34 6.92 21.93
N SER A 92 -16.03 5.65 21.67
CA SER A 92 -14.89 5.24 20.86
C SER A 92 -15.27 4.08 19.93
N PRO A 93 -16.18 4.29 18.96
CA PRO A 93 -16.55 3.24 18.03
C PRO A 93 -15.37 2.87 17.10
N PRO A 94 -15.34 1.64 16.58
CA PRO A 94 -14.41 1.26 15.51
C PRO A 94 -14.53 2.20 14.31
N GLN A 95 -13.40 2.46 13.64
CA GLN A 95 -13.33 3.39 12.52
C GLN A 95 -12.73 2.69 11.29
N THR A 96 -13.44 2.73 10.17
CA THR A 96 -12.88 2.29 8.89
C THR A 96 -12.09 3.43 8.25
N ARG A 97 -10.88 3.12 7.78
CA ARG A 97 -10.01 4.03 7.03
C ARG A 97 -9.48 3.36 5.78
N HIS A 98 -9.30 4.17 4.73
CA HIS A 98 -8.76 3.73 3.46
C HIS A 98 -7.41 4.37 3.23
N TYR A 99 -6.41 3.55 2.91
CA TYR A 99 -5.03 3.97 2.72
C TYR A 99 -4.57 3.59 1.33
N LYS A 100 -4.14 4.59 0.54
CA LYS A 100 -3.47 4.33 -0.73
C LYS A 100 -2.09 3.73 -0.44
N GLN A 101 -1.80 2.59 -1.03
CA GLN A 101 -0.51 1.92 -0.97
C GLN A 101 0.15 2.01 -2.34
N THR A 102 1.19 2.83 -2.46
CA THR A 102 1.91 3.03 -3.71
C THR A 102 3.09 2.08 -3.82
N GLU A 103 3.31 1.51 -5.01
CA GLU A 103 4.49 0.72 -5.34
C GLU A 103 5.79 1.42 -4.91
N GLY A 104 6.66 0.69 -4.22
CA GLY A 104 7.93 1.21 -3.70
C GLY A 104 7.80 2.14 -2.48
N SER A 105 6.59 2.45 -2.01
CA SER A 105 6.37 3.17 -0.75
C SER A 105 6.20 2.19 0.41
N PHE A 106 6.65 2.60 1.60
CA PHE A 106 6.52 1.78 2.80
C PHE A 106 5.05 1.63 3.22
N THR A 107 4.69 0.41 3.61
CA THR A 107 3.40 0.07 4.23
C THR A 107 3.66 -0.89 5.39
N GLN A 108 2.73 -0.95 6.35
CA GLN A 108 2.83 -1.93 7.43
C GLN A 108 2.60 -3.34 6.85
N PRO A 109 3.56 -4.27 6.97
CA PRO A 109 3.49 -5.56 6.28
C PRO A 109 2.44 -6.50 6.86
N ASN A 110 1.95 -6.22 8.08
CA ASN A 110 0.90 -6.98 8.73
C ASN A 110 -0.30 -6.05 9.02
N ALA A 111 -1.28 -6.05 8.13
CA ALA A 111 -2.46 -5.19 8.23
C ALA A 111 -3.28 -5.45 9.52
N ASN A 112 -3.37 -6.72 9.96
CA ASN A 112 -4.08 -7.07 11.19
C ASN A 112 -3.40 -6.50 12.44
N VAL A 113 -2.06 -6.53 12.49
CA VAL A 113 -1.30 -5.90 13.58
C VAL A 113 -1.37 -4.38 13.45
N CYS A 114 -1.31 -3.84 12.23
CA CYS A 114 -1.47 -2.41 11.97
C CYS A 114 -2.79 -1.87 12.54
N GLN A 115 -3.92 -2.54 12.31
CA GLN A 115 -5.20 -2.18 12.92
C GLN A 115 -5.11 -2.05 14.45
N LYS A 116 -4.53 -3.04 15.13
CA LYS A 116 -4.36 -3.03 16.59
C LYS A 116 -3.47 -1.88 17.06
N MET A 117 -2.37 -1.64 16.34
CA MET A 117 -1.43 -0.55 16.61
C MET A 117 -2.10 0.83 16.48
N LEU A 118 -2.90 1.01 15.43
CA LEU A 118 -3.70 2.23 15.24
C LEU A 118 -4.73 2.41 16.36
N GLY A 119 -5.45 1.34 16.72
CA GLY A 119 -6.43 1.39 17.80
C GLY A 119 -5.80 1.74 19.15
N TRP A 120 -4.64 1.14 19.46
CA TRP A 120 -3.88 1.49 20.65
C TRP A 120 -3.47 2.97 20.65
N ALA A 121 -2.92 3.48 19.54
CA ALA A 121 -2.48 4.86 19.45
C ALA A 121 -3.65 5.86 19.55
N VAL A 122 -4.78 5.54 18.91
CA VAL A 122 -6.03 6.32 19.02
C VAL A 122 -6.53 6.35 20.47
N ASN A 123 -6.47 5.24 21.19
CA ASN A 123 -6.91 5.19 22.59
C ASN A 123 -5.91 5.92 23.52
N ALA A 124 -4.61 5.74 23.31
CA ALA A 124 -3.55 6.36 24.13
C ALA A 124 -3.51 7.89 24.01
N THR A 125 -3.94 8.44 22.87
CA THR A 125 -3.98 9.88 22.63
C THR A 125 -5.35 10.51 22.92
N ARG A 126 -6.34 9.71 23.32
CA ARG A 126 -7.66 10.20 23.71
C ARG A 126 -7.60 10.73 25.14
N SER A 127 -7.61 12.06 25.28
CA SER A 127 -7.77 12.74 26.57
C SER A 127 -8.96 13.70 26.53
N SER A 128 -9.47 14.13 27.70
CA SER A 128 -10.56 15.12 27.79
C SER A 128 -10.20 16.45 27.10
N ASN A 129 -8.91 16.74 26.95
CA ASN A 129 -8.38 17.97 26.37
C ASN A 129 -7.72 17.75 24.99
N SER A 130 -7.93 16.59 24.38
CA SER A 130 -7.30 16.20 23.11
C SER A 130 -7.54 17.24 21.99
N GLN A 131 -8.72 17.86 21.97
CA GLN A 131 -9.08 18.97 21.08
C GLN A 131 -8.41 20.33 21.40
N HIS A 132 -7.51 20.40 22.38
CA HIS A 132 -6.72 21.61 22.67
C HIS A 132 -5.28 21.48 22.18
N HIS A 133 -4.88 20.29 21.72
CA HIS A 133 -3.53 19.99 21.29
C HIS A 133 -3.49 19.82 19.77
N ASP A 134 -2.36 20.18 19.16
CA ASP A 134 -2.06 19.88 17.76
C ASP A 134 -1.06 18.69 17.72
N LEU A 135 -1.11 17.87 16.66
CA LEU A 135 -0.17 16.76 16.44
C LEU A 135 0.86 17.14 15.38
N CYS A 136 2.14 16.81 15.65
CA CYS A 136 3.20 16.83 14.65
C CYS A 136 3.72 15.40 14.44
N GLU A 137 3.61 14.88 13.21
CA GLU A 137 4.13 13.56 12.85
C GLU A 137 5.31 13.71 11.88
N LEU A 138 6.39 12.97 12.16
CA LEU A 138 7.60 12.96 11.35
C LEU A 138 7.68 11.65 10.58
N TYR A 139 7.97 11.72 9.28
CA TYR A 139 8.06 10.57 8.36
C TYR A 139 6.76 9.76 8.32
N CYS A 140 5.65 10.42 8.01
CA CYS A 140 4.32 9.83 8.10
C CYS A 140 4.02 8.76 7.03
N GLY A 141 4.89 8.57 6.04
CA GLY A 141 4.64 7.69 4.90
C GLY A 141 3.36 8.10 4.18
N ASN A 142 2.46 7.13 3.98
CA ASN A 142 1.13 7.38 3.40
C ASN A 142 0.09 7.95 4.41
N GLY A 143 0.54 8.44 5.57
CA GLY A 143 -0.31 9.04 6.60
C GLY A 143 -1.04 8.01 7.47
N CYS A 144 -0.52 6.79 7.59
CA CYS A 144 -1.19 5.69 8.29
C CYS A 144 -1.62 6.05 9.72
N PHE A 145 -0.73 6.64 10.51
CA PHE A 145 -1.07 7.13 11.85
C PHE A 145 -1.72 8.50 11.81
N THR A 146 -1.25 9.39 10.94
CA THR A 146 -1.79 10.76 10.79
C THR A 146 -3.31 10.75 10.67
N ILE A 147 -3.83 9.96 9.74
CA ILE A 147 -5.25 9.88 9.42
C ILE A 147 -6.04 9.21 10.56
N ALA A 148 -5.46 8.19 11.20
CA ALA A 148 -6.07 7.50 12.33
C ALA A 148 -6.19 8.42 13.57
N LEU A 149 -5.13 9.20 13.84
CA LEU A 149 -5.02 10.04 15.02
C LEU A 149 -5.69 11.41 14.86
N ALA A 150 -5.88 11.88 13.62
CA ALA A 150 -6.45 13.20 13.33
C ALA A 150 -7.72 13.55 14.14
N PRO A 151 -8.69 12.65 14.37
CA PRO A 151 -9.87 12.96 15.17
C PRO A 151 -9.58 13.35 16.62
N ASN A 152 -8.40 13.01 17.16
CA ASN A 152 -8.02 13.33 18.54
C ASN A 152 -7.34 14.70 18.68
N PHE A 153 -7.03 15.41 17.60
CA PHE A 153 -6.26 16.66 17.68
C PHE A 153 -6.97 17.80 16.94
N ARG A 154 -6.73 19.03 17.37
CA ARG A 154 -7.31 20.24 16.75
C ARG A 154 -6.78 20.43 15.32
N ARG A 155 -5.48 20.26 15.13
CA ARG A 155 -4.79 20.26 13.83
C ARG A 155 -3.70 19.20 13.83
N VAL A 156 -3.40 18.70 12.64
CA VAL A 156 -2.28 17.78 12.43
C VAL A 156 -1.36 18.35 11.36
N VAL A 157 -0.06 18.36 11.64
CA VAL A 157 1.00 18.60 10.67
C VAL A 157 1.79 17.32 10.55
N ALA A 158 1.89 16.79 9.34
CA ALA A 158 2.66 15.60 9.06
C ALA A 158 3.73 15.91 8.02
N THR A 159 4.94 15.38 8.22
CA THR A 159 6.07 15.60 7.32
C THR A 159 6.52 14.28 6.72
N GLU A 160 6.93 14.31 5.46
CA GLU A 160 7.41 13.14 4.73
C GLU A 160 8.43 13.61 3.67
N MET A 161 9.49 12.82 3.48
CA MET A 161 10.55 13.11 2.51
C MET A 161 10.24 12.52 1.13
N SER A 162 9.55 11.39 1.11
CA SER A 162 9.19 10.66 -0.11
C SER A 162 8.05 11.37 -0.85
N LYS A 163 8.35 11.93 -2.03
CA LYS A 163 7.33 12.55 -2.90
C LYS A 163 6.21 11.58 -3.25
N SER A 164 6.51 10.31 -3.54
CA SER A 164 5.51 9.31 -3.90
C SER A 164 4.58 8.91 -2.76
N SER A 165 4.91 9.29 -1.52
CA SER A 165 4.09 9.04 -0.34
C SER A 165 3.14 10.19 0.00
N VAL A 166 3.38 11.39 -0.56
CA VAL A 166 2.58 12.62 -0.32
C VAL A 166 1.79 13.07 -1.55
N ALA A 167 2.34 12.88 -2.76
CA ALA A 167 1.78 13.38 -4.01
C ALA A 167 0.61 12.55 -4.57
#